data_AF-A0A926V714-F1
#
_entry.id   AF-A0A926V714-F1
#
_cell.length_a   1.000
_cell.length_b   1.000
_cell.length_c   1.000
_cell.angle_alpha   90.00
_cell.angle_beta   90.00
_cell.angle_gamma   90.00
#
_symmetry.space_group_name_H-M   'P 1'
#
loop_
_entity.id
_entity.type
_entity.pdbx_description
1 polymer ?
#
loop_
_entity_poly.entity_id
_entity_poly.type
_entity_poly.pdbx_seq_one_letter_code
_entity_poly.pdbx_strand_id
1 'polypeptide(L)'
;MPLPQVLFPSKYQTNLDEREDYFGYEPSQDSTQLEWYLNFAHYDLFCAYGGPLFAQDEMQVAEHPALGSLREALLDKDIKPLTVENGQPTPILIRGVERRCAIATDNNPQQGRPYGLYGNNFARAPLDAIKQATQPLNPPTITNIIAMEAPSEGYGSYKLEEIEYILTTAFTGFLAARIESQLELGQQASVLIHTGFWGCGAYGGNRILMALLQLLAARLSQVNCLIFHTGGFAGNEALAEAQRILDQFLVSNDLEVRVPHLIEEIYRMEFQWGVSDGN
;
A
#
# COMPACT_ATOMS: atom_id res chain seq x y z
N MET A 1 3.16 -16.60 2.18
CA MET A 1 4.56 -17.11 2.31
C MET A 1 4.94 -17.10 3.78
N PRO A 2 5.66 -18.10 4.32
CA PRO A 2 6.05 -18.06 5.74
C PRO A 2 7.02 -16.91 5.99
N LEU A 3 6.87 -16.23 7.13
CA LEU A 3 7.83 -15.22 7.57
C LEU A 3 9.21 -15.85 7.78
N PRO A 4 10.32 -15.10 7.51
CA PRO A 4 11.64 -15.54 7.90
C PRO A 4 11.71 -15.75 9.42
N GLN A 5 12.51 -16.72 9.88
CA GLN A 5 12.65 -16.96 11.32
C GLN A 5 13.45 -15.87 12.02
N VAL A 6 14.32 -15.19 11.28
CA VAL A 6 15.29 -14.22 11.80
C VAL A 6 15.43 -13.02 10.87
N LEU A 7 15.68 -11.87 11.48
CA LEU A 7 16.10 -10.64 10.82
C LEU A 7 17.56 -10.36 11.20
N PHE A 8 18.35 -9.89 10.24
CA PHE A 8 19.72 -9.45 10.43
C PHE A 8 19.81 -7.93 10.18
N PRO A 9 19.64 -7.08 11.21
CA PRO A 9 19.53 -5.63 11.04
C PRO A 9 20.74 -5.00 10.33
N SER A 10 21.94 -5.48 10.64
CA SER A 10 23.20 -5.00 10.06
C SER A 10 23.43 -5.42 8.61
N LYS A 11 22.71 -6.43 8.13
CA LYS A 11 22.88 -6.99 6.77
C LYS A 11 21.80 -6.51 5.79
N TYR A 12 20.58 -6.33 6.28
CA TYR A 12 19.42 -5.99 5.46
C TYR A 12 18.82 -4.69 5.93
N GLN A 13 19.25 -3.61 5.28
CA GLN A 13 18.69 -2.28 5.49
C GLN A 13 17.83 -1.90 4.29
N THR A 14 16.64 -1.43 4.60
CA THR A 14 15.75 -0.78 3.64
C THR A 14 15.82 0.72 3.90
N ASN A 15 16.10 1.49 2.86
CA ASN A 15 16.01 2.94 2.95
C ASN A 15 14.55 3.36 3.09
N LEU A 16 14.28 4.38 3.91
CA LEU A 16 12.97 5.02 4.01
C LEU A 16 13.06 6.39 3.34
N ASP A 17 12.22 6.62 2.35
CA ASP A 17 12.02 7.94 1.72
C ASP A 17 10.62 8.45 2.09
N GLU A 18 10.56 9.40 3.01
CA GLU A 18 9.32 10.03 3.46
C GLU A 18 8.90 11.14 2.49
N ARG A 19 7.64 11.10 2.03
CA ARG A 19 7.07 12.14 1.16
C ARG A 19 5.76 12.68 1.70
N GLU A 20 5.67 14.00 1.82
CA GLU A 20 4.46 14.71 2.22
C GLU A 20 3.53 14.96 1.01
N ASP A 21 3.21 13.89 0.29
CA ASP A 21 2.34 13.89 -0.88
C ASP A 21 1.57 12.57 -0.98
N TYR A 22 0.99 12.31 -2.16
CA TYR A 22 0.31 11.07 -2.53
C TYR A 22 0.99 10.48 -3.77
N PHE A 23 0.58 9.29 -4.22
CA PHE A 23 1.19 8.65 -5.39
C PHE A 23 1.14 9.53 -6.64
N GLY A 24 2.31 9.97 -7.10
CA GLY A 24 2.46 10.76 -8.33
C GLY A 24 2.66 9.91 -9.59
N TYR A 25 3.10 8.66 -9.43
CA TYR A 25 3.38 7.70 -10.51
C TYR A 25 4.38 8.23 -11.54
N GLU A 26 5.34 9.04 -11.10
CA GLU A 26 6.41 9.53 -11.95
C GLU A 26 7.28 8.38 -12.43
N PRO A 27 7.65 8.33 -13.72
CA PRO A 27 8.50 7.28 -14.22
C PRO A 27 9.92 7.40 -13.63
N SER A 28 10.46 6.29 -13.13
CA SER A 28 11.88 6.20 -12.80
C SER A 28 12.73 6.48 -14.03
N GLN A 29 13.79 7.27 -13.86
CA GLN A 29 14.81 7.46 -14.89
C GLN A 29 15.94 6.42 -14.80
N ASP A 30 15.95 5.60 -13.75
CA ASP A 30 16.97 4.59 -13.53
C ASP A 30 16.51 3.22 -14.05
N SER A 31 17.12 2.77 -15.15
CA SER A 31 16.81 1.47 -15.77
C SER A 31 17.12 0.25 -14.90
N THR A 32 17.83 0.43 -13.78
CA THR A 32 18.12 -0.65 -12.82
C THR A 32 17.08 -0.74 -11.70
N GLN A 33 16.14 0.21 -11.66
CA GLN A 33 15.09 0.30 -10.66
C GLN A 33 13.76 -0.23 -11.20
N LEU A 34 13.05 -0.97 -10.35
CA LEU A 34 11.64 -1.29 -10.58
C LEU A 34 10.82 -0.75 -9.41
N GLU A 35 9.94 0.20 -9.72
CA GLU A 35 9.01 0.79 -8.78
C GLU A 35 7.69 0.02 -8.78
N TRP A 36 7.17 -0.22 -7.58
CA TRP A 36 5.89 -0.85 -7.32
C TRP A 36 5.02 0.05 -6.46
N TYR A 37 3.76 0.23 -6.84
CA TYR A 37 2.81 1.07 -6.13
C TYR A 37 1.76 0.20 -5.46
N LEU A 38 1.60 0.39 -4.15
CA LEU A 38 0.65 -0.41 -3.37
C LEU A 38 -0.79 0.00 -3.72
N ASN A 39 -1.62 -0.98 -4.04
CA ASN A 39 -3.06 -0.87 -4.07
C ASN A 39 -3.60 -1.38 -2.73
N PHE A 40 -4.36 -0.54 -2.03
CA PHE A 40 -5.00 -0.83 -0.75
C PHE A 40 -6.30 -1.62 -1.03
N ALA A 41 -6.11 -2.82 -1.56
CA ALA A 41 -7.14 -3.64 -2.16
C ALA A 41 -8.17 -4.13 -1.15
N HIS A 42 -9.36 -4.43 -1.65
CA HIS A 42 -10.29 -5.36 -1.02
C HIS A 42 -9.91 -6.83 -1.36
N TYR A 43 -10.42 -7.82 -0.60
CA TYR A 43 -10.13 -9.24 -0.87
C TYR A 43 -10.55 -9.66 -2.28
N ASP A 44 -11.63 -9.09 -2.81
CA ASP A 44 -12.08 -9.25 -4.20
C ASP A 44 -11.51 -8.10 -5.05
N LEU A 45 -10.43 -8.36 -5.78
CA LEU A 45 -9.61 -7.35 -6.45
C LEU A 45 -10.44 -6.42 -7.35
N PHE A 46 -10.38 -5.12 -7.11
CA PHE A 46 -11.07 -4.09 -7.89
C PHE A 46 -12.60 -4.23 -7.88
N CYS A 47 -13.21 -4.92 -6.92
CA CYS A 47 -14.65 -5.22 -6.96
C CYS A 47 -15.56 -3.99 -7.02
N ALA A 48 -15.09 -2.86 -6.52
CA ALA A 48 -15.85 -1.62 -6.42
C ALA A 48 -15.51 -0.61 -7.53
N TYR A 49 -14.71 -0.95 -8.55
CA TYR A 49 -14.23 0.02 -9.54
C TYR A 49 -15.33 0.74 -10.35
N GLY A 50 -16.50 0.12 -10.51
CA GLY A 50 -17.69 0.72 -11.14
C GLY A 50 -18.66 1.38 -10.16
N GLY A 51 -18.30 1.42 -8.88
CA GLY A 51 -19.11 1.95 -7.78
C GLY A 51 -18.99 3.46 -7.59
N PRO A 52 -19.77 4.02 -6.64
CA PRO A 52 -19.77 5.45 -6.35
C PRO A 52 -18.64 5.89 -5.40
N LEU A 53 -17.95 4.95 -4.75
CA LEU A 53 -16.83 5.23 -3.86
C LEU A 53 -15.57 5.54 -4.67
N PHE A 54 -14.77 6.51 -4.21
CA PHE A 54 -13.53 6.89 -4.87
C PHE A 54 -12.38 6.95 -3.85
N ALA A 55 -12.13 5.80 -3.21
CA ALA A 55 -11.00 5.63 -2.32
C ALA A 55 -9.75 5.25 -3.12
N GLN A 56 -8.67 4.89 -2.42
CA GLN A 56 -7.37 4.63 -3.06
C GLN A 56 -7.46 3.52 -4.13
N ASP A 57 -8.22 2.45 -3.88
CA ASP A 57 -8.38 1.34 -4.83
C ASP A 57 -9.10 1.80 -6.10
N GLU A 58 -10.31 2.36 -5.98
CA GLU A 58 -11.11 2.79 -7.12
C GLU A 58 -10.44 3.92 -7.91
N MET A 59 -9.76 4.84 -7.22
CA MET A 59 -8.98 5.90 -7.87
C MET A 59 -7.85 5.32 -8.71
N GLN A 60 -7.11 4.32 -8.22
CA GLN A 60 -6.04 3.70 -8.99
C GLN A 60 -6.58 2.98 -10.23
N VAL A 61 -7.75 2.32 -10.13
CA VAL A 61 -8.41 1.69 -11.30
C VAL A 61 -8.91 2.73 -12.30
N ALA A 62 -9.49 3.84 -11.85
CA ALA A 62 -9.96 4.92 -12.71
C ALA A 62 -8.82 5.58 -13.50
N GLU A 63 -7.67 5.79 -12.86
CA GLU A 63 -6.47 6.34 -13.50
C GLU A 63 -5.77 5.33 -14.42
N HIS A 64 -5.95 4.03 -14.18
CA HIS A 64 -5.40 2.91 -14.97
C HIS A 64 -6.51 2.01 -15.53
N PRO A 65 -7.28 2.45 -16.55
CA PRO A 65 -8.49 1.74 -17.00
C PRO A 65 -8.30 0.27 -17.39
N ALA A 66 -7.08 -0.13 -17.76
CA ALA A 66 -6.75 -1.53 -18.03
C ALA A 66 -6.93 -2.46 -16.81
N LEU A 67 -6.89 -1.94 -15.58
CA LEU A 67 -7.15 -2.71 -14.36
C LEU A 67 -8.61 -3.16 -14.28
N GLY A 68 -9.56 -2.30 -14.67
CA GLY A 68 -10.97 -2.69 -14.80
C GLY A 68 -11.15 -3.79 -15.85
N SER A 69 -10.54 -3.63 -17.03
CA SER A 69 -10.55 -4.66 -18.07
C SER A 69 -9.93 -5.99 -17.61
N LEU A 70 -8.87 -5.94 -16.80
CA LEU A 70 -8.26 -7.14 -16.21
C LEU A 70 -9.24 -7.88 -15.32
N ARG A 71 -9.94 -7.18 -14.42
CA ARG A 71 -10.97 -7.79 -13.57
C ARG A 71 -12.03 -8.51 -14.42
N GLU A 72 -12.62 -7.81 -15.38
CA GLU A 72 -13.66 -8.39 -16.24
C GLU A 72 -13.16 -9.61 -17.02
N ALA A 73 -11.93 -9.58 -17.51
CA ALA A 73 -11.33 -10.71 -18.20
C ALA A 73 -11.05 -11.93 -17.30
N LEU A 74 -10.71 -11.70 -16.02
CA LEU A 74 -10.55 -12.79 -15.04
C LEU A 74 -11.90 -13.44 -14.70
N LEU A 75 -12.95 -12.62 -14.51
CA LEU A 75 -14.30 -13.09 -14.24
C LEU A 75 -14.90 -13.88 -15.42
N ASP A 76 -14.71 -13.42 -16.65
CA ASP A 76 -15.13 -14.13 -17.88
C ASP A 76 -14.46 -15.51 -18.00
N LYS A 77 -13.25 -15.66 -17.45
CA LYS A 77 -12.49 -16.92 -17.40
C LYS A 77 -12.77 -17.78 -16.16
N ASP A 78 -13.73 -17.39 -15.31
CA ASP A 78 -14.04 -18.05 -14.03
C ASP A 78 -12.83 -18.11 -13.08
N ILE A 79 -11.95 -17.10 -13.15
CA ILE A 79 -10.81 -16.92 -12.24
C ILE A 79 -11.22 -15.92 -11.17
N LYS A 80 -11.23 -16.35 -9.91
CA LYS A 80 -11.51 -15.47 -8.76
C LYS A 80 -10.26 -14.65 -8.42
N PRO A 81 -10.28 -13.31 -8.55
CA PRO A 81 -9.09 -12.50 -8.33
C PRO A 81 -8.97 -12.12 -6.84
N LEU A 82 -8.60 -13.10 -6.01
CA LEU A 82 -8.59 -12.93 -4.56
C LEU A 82 -7.23 -12.47 -4.04
N THR A 83 -7.20 -11.36 -3.30
CA THR A 83 -6.00 -10.91 -2.55
C THR A 83 -5.86 -11.57 -1.18
N VAL A 84 -6.92 -12.27 -0.74
CA VAL A 84 -6.96 -13.16 0.42
C VAL A 84 -7.76 -14.42 0.07
N GLU A 85 -7.19 -15.59 0.32
CA GLU A 85 -7.87 -16.88 0.11
C GLU A 85 -7.70 -17.78 1.35
N ASN A 86 -8.80 -18.33 1.87
CA ASN A 86 -8.80 -19.17 3.08
C ASN A 86 -8.12 -18.52 4.30
N GLY A 87 -8.28 -17.20 4.46
CA GLY A 87 -7.66 -16.42 5.54
C GLY A 87 -6.14 -16.28 5.39
N GLN A 88 -5.59 -16.55 4.21
CA GLN A 88 -4.17 -16.40 3.90
C GLN A 88 -3.98 -15.31 2.83
N PRO A 89 -2.93 -14.48 2.95
CA PRO A 89 -2.67 -13.44 1.97
C PRO A 89 -2.20 -14.03 0.64
N THR A 90 -2.85 -13.59 -0.44
CA THR A 90 -2.55 -13.97 -1.83
C THR A 90 -2.37 -12.70 -2.69
N PRO A 91 -1.36 -11.87 -2.40
CA PRO A 91 -1.19 -10.58 -3.08
C PRO A 91 -1.07 -10.77 -4.60
N ILE A 92 -1.67 -9.84 -5.34
CA ILE A 92 -1.70 -9.88 -6.80
C ILE A 92 -0.76 -8.81 -7.35
N LEU A 93 0.15 -9.21 -8.23
CA LEU A 93 1.10 -8.31 -8.88
C LEU A 93 0.68 -8.07 -10.33
N ILE A 94 0.69 -6.80 -10.74
CA ILE A 94 0.32 -6.39 -12.09
C ILE A 94 1.41 -5.45 -12.60
N ARG A 95 2.00 -5.76 -13.75
CA ARG A 95 3.11 -4.98 -14.31
C ARG A 95 2.70 -4.21 -15.55
N GLY A 96 3.43 -3.12 -15.80
CA GLY A 96 3.40 -2.44 -17.08
C GLY A 96 2.05 -1.79 -17.40
N VAL A 97 1.25 -1.41 -16.41
CA VAL A 97 -0.09 -0.87 -16.62
C VAL A 97 0.01 0.61 -16.91
N GLU A 98 -0.69 1.06 -17.95
CA GLU A 98 -0.72 2.46 -18.32
C GLU A 98 -1.64 3.27 -17.40
N ARG A 99 -1.09 4.31 -16.78
CA ARG A 99 -1.87 5.41 -16.22
C ARG A 99 -2.28 6.35 -17.33
N ARG A 100 -3.57 6.44 -17.61
CA ARG A 100 -4.12 7.15 -18.78
C ARG A 100 -4.67 8.54 -18.42
N CYS A 101 -4.97 8.77 -17.15
CA CYS A 101 -5.37 10.09 -16.65
C CYS A 101 -4.89 10.30 -15.21
N ALA A 102 -4.89 11.56 -14.80
CA ALA A 102 -4.75 11.98 -13.41
C ALA A 102 -6.06 12.64 -12.97
N ILE A 103 -6.54 12.34 -11.77
CA ILE A 103 -7.78 12.90 -11.24
C ILE A 103 -7.47 13.70 -9.97
N ALA A 104 -7.68 15.02 -10.04
CA ALA A 104 -7.47 15.90 -8.89
C ALA A 104 -8.56 15.69 -7.83
N THR A 105 -8.18 15.24 -6.63
CA THR A 105 -9.12 14.93 -5.53
C THR A 105 -9.22 16.03 -4.48
N ASP A 106 -8.39 17.06 -4.58
CA ASP A 106 -8.30 18.20 -3.65
C ASP A 106 -9.56 19.06 -3.62
N ASN A 107 -9.78 19.74 -2.49
CA ASN A 107 -10.88 20.70 -2.33
C ASN A 107 -10.65 21.92 -3.23
N ASN A 108 -11.56 22.16 -4.18
CA ASN A 108 -11.49 23.30 -5.09
C ASN A 108 -12.90 23.85 -5.42
N PRO A 109 -13.42 24.79 -4.61
CA PRO A 109 -14.72 25.41 -4.84
C PRO A 109 -14.85 26.09 -6.20
N GLN A 110 -13.77 26.70 -6.72
CA GLN A 110 -13.76 27.43 -7.98
C GLN A 110 -13.94 26.51 -9.19
N GLN A 111 -13.57 25.22 -9.05
CA GLN A 111 -13.73 24.18 -10.08
C GLN A 111 -14.90 23.23 -9.76
N GLY A 112 -15.83 23.63 -8.88
CA GLY A 112 -17.05 22.87 -8.61
C GLY A 112 -16.87 21.64 -7.69
N ARG A 113 -15.71 21.46 -7.05
CA ARG A 113 -15.43 20.40 -6.06
C ARG A 113 -15.10 20.97 -4.67
N PRO A 114 -16.00 21.73 -4.02
CA PRO A 114 -15.71 22.43 -2.76
C PRO A 114 -15.32 21.49 -1.60
N TYR A 115 -15.71 20.22 -1.67
CA TYR A 115 -15.40 19.19 -0.68
C TYR A 115 -14.40 18.14 -1.20
N GLY A 116 -13.76 18.41 -2.34
CA GLY A 116 -12.88 17.47 -3.01
C GLY A 116 -13.65 16.31 -3.66
N LEU A 117 -12.91 15.31 -4.13
CA LEU A 117 -13.47 14.12 -4.79
C LEU A 117 -13.08 12.80 -4.11
N TYR A 118 -12.35 12.82 -3.00
CA TYR A 118 -11.95 11.57 -2.32
C TYR A 118 -13.13 10.92 -1.58
N GLY A 119 -13.20 9.59 -1.61
CA GLY A 119 -14.22 8.78 -0.92
C GLY A 119 -15.65 9.09 -1.39
N ASN A 120 -16.60 9.07 -0.45
CA ASN A 120 -18.01 9.42 -0.69
C ASN A 120 -18.26 10.83 -1.29
N ASN A 121 -17.27 11.74 -1.32
CA ASN A 121 -17.45 13.04 -1.95
C ASN A 121 -17.53 12.93 -3.48
N PHE A 122 -16.92 11.91 -4.10
CA PHE A 122 -17.04 11.63 -5.52
C PHE A 122 -18.49 11.41 -5.94
N ALA A 123 -19.20 10.54 -5.21
CA ALA A 123 -20.61 10.22 -5.45
C ALA A 123 -21.53 11.45 -5.42
N ARG A 124 -21.14 12.48 -4.65
CA ARG A 124 -21.90 13.72 -4.46
C ARG A 124 -21.50 14.81 -5.45
N ALA A 125 -20.37 14.67 -6.13
CA ALA A 125 -19.84 15.69 -7.01
C ALA A 125 -20.61 15.75 -8.34
N PRO A 126 -20.86 16.95 -8.89
CA PRO A 126 -21.41 17.09 -10.23
C PRO A 126 -20.46 16.48 -11.27
N LEU A 127 -21.02 15.83 -12.30
CA LEU A 127 -20.25 15.23 -13.40
C LEU A 127 -19.27 16.21 -14.05
N ASP A 128 -19.66 17.48 -14.21
CA ASP A 128 -18.80 18.49 -14.82
C ASP A 128 -17.57 18.82 -13.94
N ALA A 129 -17.69 18.74 -12.61
CA ALA A 129 -16.55 18.93 -11.70
C ALA A 129 -15.56 17.76 -11.82
N ILE A 130 -16.06 16.52 -11.92
CA ILE A 130 -15.24 15.32 -12.13
C ILE A 130 -14.51 15.41 -13.48
N LYS A 131 -15.20 15.80 -14.55
CA LYS A 131 -14.59 16.00 -15.88
C LYS A 131 -13.50 17.07 -15.85
N GLN A 132 -13.73 18.20 -15.16
CA GLN A 132 -12.72 19.26 -15.02
C GLN A 132 -11.52 18.83 -14.18
N ALA A 133 -11.72 17.96 -13.19
CA ALA A 133 -10.65 17.41 -12.36
C ALA A 133 -9.83 16.32 -13.07
N THR A 134 -10.32 15.78 -14.19
CA THR A 134 -9.66 14.68 -14.91
C THR A 134 -8.78 15.22 -16.03
N GLN A 135 -7.47 14.98 -15.94
CA GLN A 135 -6.49 15.35 -16.95
C GLN A 135 -6.01 14.11 -17.71
N PRO A 136 -6.12 14.05 -19.05
CA PRO A 136 -5.53 12.96 -19.82
C PRO A 136 -4.00 13.04 -19.79
N LEU A 137 -3.35 11.88 -19.69
CA LEU A 137 -1.89 11.74 -19.76
C LEU A 137 -1.51 11.22 -21.16
N ASN A 138 -0.73 12.01 -21.89
CA ASN A 138 -0.23 11.65 -23.21
C ASN A 138 1.22 12.17 -23.41
N PRO A 139 2.24 11.30 -23.41
CA PRO A 139 2.14 9.83 -23.29
C PRO A 139 1.64 9.39 -21.89
N PRO A 140 1.06 8.18 -21.76
CA PRO A 140 0.76 7.61 -20.44
C PRO A 140 2.04 7.32 -19.66
N THR A 141 1.95 7.34 -18.33
CA THR A 141 2.99 6.73 -17.48
C THR A 141 2.73 5.24 -17.31
N ILE A 142 3.77 4.47 -16.98
CA ILE A 142 3.69 3.03 -16.81
C ILE A 142 3.94 2.70 -15.33
N THR A 143 3.08 1.86 -14.77
CA THR A 143 3.07 1.56 -13.34
C THR A 143 3.01 0.06 -13.10
N ASN A 144 3.78 -0.41 -12.11
CA ASN A 144 3.62 -1.74 -11.54
C ASN A 144 2.88 -1.64 -10.21
N ILE A 145 2.00 -2.59 -9.93
CA ILE A 145 1.06 -2.54 -8.81
C ILE A 145 1.18 -3.81 -7.98
N ILE A 146 1.16 -3.65 -6.66
CA ILE A 146 0.98 -4.74 -5.70
C ILE A 146 -0.39 -4.54 -5.06
N ALA A 147 -1.32 -5.46 -5.24
CA ALA A 147 -2.63 -5.43 -4.59
C ALA A 147 -2.67 -6.39 -3.40
N MET A 148 -2.91 -5.85 -2.21
CA MET A 148 -3.04 -6.63 -0.98
C MET A 148 -4.00 -5.97 0.01
N GLU A 149 -4.76 -6.81 0.72
CA GLU A 149 -5.79 -6.35 1.64
C GLU A 149 -5.30 -6.31 3.09
N ALA A 150 -5.55 -5.20 3.79
CA ALA A 150 -5.35 -5.08 5.23
C ALA A 150 -6.54 -5.70 5.99
N PRO A 151 -6.37 -6.17 7.24
CA PRO A 151 -7.54 -6.54 8.04
C PRO A 151 -8.46 -5.33 8.27
N SER A 152 -9.77 -5.59 8.35
CA SER A 152 -10.83 -4.60 8.54
C SER A 152 -11.69 -4.93 9.77
N GLU A 153 -12.56 -3.98 10.15
CA GLU A 153 -13.60 -4.16 11.19
C GLU A 153 -13.10 -4.52 12.59
N GLY A 154 -11.81 -4.33 12.88
CA GLY A 154 -11.26 -4.58 14.21
C GLY A 154 -11.65 -3.51 15.23
N TYR A 155 -11.57 -3.88 16.51
CA TYR A 155 -11.89 -2.99 17.63
C TYR A 155 -11.05 -3.33 18.86
N GLY A 156 -10.79 -2.32 19.70
CA GLY A 156 -9.99 -2.50 20.91
C GLY A 156 -8.54 -2.80 20.60
N SER A 157 -7.91 -3.66 21.40
CA SER A 157 -6.48 -3.97 21.27
C SER A 157 -6.23 -4.96 20.16
N TYR A 158 -5.16 -4.75 19.39
CA TYR A 158 -4.72 -5.71 18.38
C TYR A 158 -4.35 -7.04 19.03
N LYS A 159 -4.82 -8.14 18.43
CA LYS A 159 -4.44 -9.49 18.82
C LYS A 159 -3.09 -9.86 18.21
N LEU A 160 -2.40 -10.81 18.83
CA LEU A 160 -1.15 -11.35 18.32
C LEU A 160 -1.31 -11.90 16.89
N GLU A 161 -2.41 -12.63 16.61
CA GLU A 161 -2.66 -13.19 15.29
C GLU A 161 -2.92 -12.11 14.23
N GLU A 162 -3.51 -10.97 14.63
CA GLU A 162 -3.75 -9.83 13.72
C GLU A 162 -2.43 -9.17 13.33
N ILE A 163 -1.52 -8.96 14.30
CA ILE A 163 -0.18 -8.40 14.05
C ILE A 163 0.61 -9.32 13.11
N GLU A 164 0.60 -10.64 13.39
CA GLU A 164 1.27 -11.62 12.55
C GLU A 164 0.67 -11.67 11.13
N TYR A 165 -0.66 -11.61 11.01
CA TYR A 165 -1.35 -11.57 9.72
C TYR A 165 -0.97 -10.34 8.89
N ILE A 166 -0.99 -9.14 9.50
CA ILE A 166 -0.61 -7.89 8.82
C ILE A 166 0.83 -7.98 8.32
N LEU A 167 1.76 -8.41 9.19
CA LEU A 167 3.16 -8.55 8.83
C LEU A 167 3.37 -9.57 7.70
N THR A 168 2.69 -10.72 7.79
CA THR A 168 2.76 -11.79 6.78
C THR A 168 2.23 -11.31 5.42
N THR A 169 1.16 -10.52 5.43
CA THR A 169 0.55 -9.97 4.22
C THR A 169 1.50 -9.00 3.53
N ALA A 170 1.99 -7.98 4.25
CA ALA A 170 2.95 -7.02 3.72
C ALA A 170 4.24 -7.70 3.25
N PHE A 171 4.79 -8.61 4.06
CA PHE A 171 5.99 -9.37 3.69
C PHE A 171 5.78 -10.19 2.41
N THR A 172 4.65 -10.88 2.27
CA THR A 172 4.36 -11.70 1.09
C THR A 172 4.27 -10.83 -0.16
N GLY A 173 3.60 -9.67 -0.10
CA GLY A 173 3.49 -8.74 -1.22
C GLY A 173 4.84 -8.15 -1.62
N PHE A 174 5.62 -7.68 -0.65
CA PHE A 174 6.92 -7.06 -0.89
C PHE A 174 7.97 -8.06 -1.37
N LEU A 175 7.97 -9.29 -0.84
CA LEU A 175 8.83 -10.35 -1.32
C LEU A 175 8.48 -10.75 -2.76
N ALA A 176 7.19 -10.88 -3.08
CA ALA A 176 6.75 -11.18 -4.44
C ALA A 176 7.21 -10.09 -5.41
N ALA A 177 7.09 -8.81 -5.02
CA ALA A 177 7.57 -7.69 -5.84
C ALA A 177 9.07 -7.76 -6.07
N ARG A 178 9.85 -8.08 -5.03
CA ARG A 178 11.29 -8.27 -5.19
C ARG A 178 11.63 -9.42 -6.14
N ILE A 179 10.97 -10.56 -6.00
CA ILE A 179 11.19 -11.73 -6.87
C ILE A 179 10.88 -11.36 -8.32
N GLU A 180 9.74 -10.72 -8.57
CA GLU A 180 9.34 -10.31 -9.92
C GLU A 180 10.30 -9.26 -10.52
N SER A 181 10.75 -8.28 -9.72
CA SER A 181 11.77 -7.33 -10.15
C SER A 181 13.09 -8.02 -10.54
N GLN A 182 13.51 -9.02 -9.78
CA GLN A 182 14.74 -9.76 -10.05
C GLN A 182 14.62 -10.67 -11.29
N LEU A 183 13.43 -11.15 -11.60
CA LEU A 183 13.17 -11.88 -12.85
C LEU A 183 13.27 -10.96 -14.07
N GLU A 184 12.83 -9.70 -13.94
CA GLU A 184 12.86 -8.72 -15.02
C GLU A 184 14.26 -8.11 -15.25
N LEU A 185 14.87 -7.57 -14.18
CA LEU A 185 16.10 -6.77 -14.28
C LEU A 185 17.35 -7.51 -13.78
N GLY A 186 17.20 -8.74 -13.29
CA GLY A 186 18.29 -9.55 -12.73
C GLY A 186 18.52 -9.33 -11.23
N GLN A 187 19.49 -10.06 -10.66
CA GLN A 187 19.73 -10.10 -9.20
C GLN A 187 20.11 -8.76 -8.57
N GLN A 188 20.58 -7.80 -9.38
CA GLN A 188 20.97 -6.46 -8.93
C GLN A 188 19.83 -5.44 -9.05
N ALA A 189 18.62 -5.88 -9.41
CA ALA A 189 17.44 -5.01 -9.48
C ALA A 189 17.26 -4.25 -8.16
N SER A 190 17.18 -2.93 -8.26
CA SER A 190 16.81 -2.08 -7.13
C SER A 190 15.29 -1.98 -7.07
N VAL A 191 14.71 -2.39 -5.94
CA VAL A 191 13.27 -2.51 -5.76
C VAL A 191 12.78 -1.42 -4.83
N LEU A 192 11.90 -0.58 -5.36
CA LEU A 192 11.29 0.54 -4.64
C LEU A 192 9.80 0.26 -4.50
N ILE A 193 9.28 0.39 -3.29
CA ILE A 193 7.85 0.23 -3.02
C ILE A 193 7.27 1.54 -2.53
N HIS A 194 6.33 2.09 -3.28
CA HIS A 194 5.50 3.21 -2.89
C HIS A 194 4.30 2.72 -2.08
N THR A 195 4.17 3.22 -0.86
CA THR A 195 3.06 2.91 0.04
C THR A 195 2.60 4.14 0.81
N GLY A 196 1.60 3.96 1.68
CA GLY A 196 1.18 4.94 2.67
C GLY A 196 0.49 4.24 3.83
N PHE A 197 -0.54 4.88 4.39
CA PHE A 197 -1.32 4.34 5.50
C PHE A 197 -2.33 3.25 5.06
N TRP A 198 -1.80 2.16 4.50
CA TRP A 198 -2.54 0.95 4.13
C TRP A 198 -3.43 0.46 5.28
N GLY A 199 -4.72 0.27 4.99
CA GLY A 199 -5.72 -0.18 5.97
C GLY A 199 -6.12 0.83 7.04
N CYS A 200 -5.64 2.08 7.02
CA CYS A 200 -5.90 3.04 8.11
C CYS A 200 -7.04 4.02 7.85
N GLY A 201 -7.62 4.04 6.65
CA GLY A 201 -8.78 4.86 6.30
C GLY A 201 -10.10 4.14 6.64
N ALA A 202 -10.81 3.69 5.60
CA ALA A 202 -12.07 2.97 5.76
C ALA A 202 -11.98 1.73 6.67
N TYR A 203 -10.81 1.09 6.75
CA TYR A 203 -10.60 -0.11 7.57
C TYR A 203 -10.22 0.20 9.03
N GLY A 204 -9.94 1.47 9.37
CA GLY A 204 -9.72 1.90 10.76
C GLY A 204 -8.42 1.41 11.40
N GLY A 205 -7.44 0.98 10.62
CA GLY A 205 -6.13 0.55 11.12
C GLY A 205 -5.37 1.65 11.87
N ASN A 206 -4.54 1.24 12.83
CA ASN A 206 -3.66 2.15 13.57
C ASN A 206 -2.47 2.56 12.69
N ARG A 207 -2.35 3.86 12.41
CA ARG A 207 -1.30 4.40 11.53
C ARG A 207 0.12 4.04 11.94
N ILE A 208 0.42 4.05 13.25
CA ILE A 208 1.76 3.74 13.77
C ILE A 208 2.04 2.24 13.61
N LEU A 209 1.12 1.37 14.05
CA LEU A 209 1.29 -0.08 13.92
C LEU A 209 1.41 -0.51 12.46
N MET A 210 0.52 -0.01 11.59
CA MET A 210 0.51 -0.38 10.17
C MET A 210 1.77 0.10 9.45
N ALA A 211 2.27 1.30 9.76
CA ALA A 211 3.55 1.78 9.22
C ALA A 211 4.74 0.95 9.75
N LEU A 212 4.76 0.64 11.06
CA LEU A 212 5.78 -0.18 11.70
C LEU A 212 5.90 -1.57 11.04
N LEU A 213 4.76 -2.23 10.82
CA LEU A 213 4.73 -3.57 10.22
C LEU A 213 5.12 -3.54 8.74
N GLN A 214 4.80 -2.47 8.01
CA GLN A 214 5.29 -2.27 6.64
C GLN A 214 6.81 -2.05 6.59
N LEU A 215 7.37 -1.23 7.49
CA LEU A 215 8.82 -1.05 7.60
C LEU A 215 9.55 -2.37 7.91
N LEU A 216 9.01 -3.15 8.85
CA LEU A 216 9.54 -4.46 9.20
C LEU A 216 9.44 -5.44 8.02
N ALA A 217 8.29 -5.48 7.32
CA ALA A 217 8.09 -6.29 6.13
C ALA A 217 9.08 -5.95 5.01
N ALA A 218 9.37 -4.66 4.81
CA ALA A 218 10.32 -4.20 3.79
C ALA A 218 11.75 -4.71 4.08
N ARG A 219 12.17 -4.65 5.36
CA ARG A 219 13.46 -5.22 5.80
C ARG A 219 13.52 -6.73 5.64
N LEU A 220 12.47 -7.44 6.05
CA LEU A 220 12.39 -8.90 5.94
C LEU A 220 12.41 -9.38 4.49
N SER A 221 11.75 -8.64 3.60
CA SER A 221 11.70 -8.92 2.17
C SER A 221 12.92 -8.41 1.41
N GLN A 222 13.81 -7.63 2.03
CA GLN A 222 15.01 -7.04 1.43
C GLN A 222 14.68 -6.10 0.27
N VAL A 223 13.62 -5.30 0.43
CA VAL A 223 13.30 -4.19 -0.46
C VAL A 223 14.33 -3.08 -0.26
N ASN A 224 14.80 -2.45 -1.34
CA ASN A 224 15.87 -1.46 -1.28
C ASN A 224 15.37 -0.14 -0.68
N CYS A 225 14.19 0.32 -1.10
CA CYS A 225 13.58 1.56 -0.61
C CYS A 225 12.07 1.37 -0.38
N LEU A 226 11.59 1.81 0.77
CA LEU A 226 10.18 2.06 1.01
C LEU A 226 9.93 3.56 0.89
N ILE A 227 9.20 3.96 -0.14
CA ILE A 227 8.76 5.35 -0.34
C ILE A 227 7.40 5.46 0.34
N PHE A 228 7.34 6.23 1.42
CA PHE A 228 6.15 6.32 2.28
C PHE A 228 5.48 7.68 2.13
N HIS A 229 4.31 7.67 1.52
CA HIS A 229 3.47 8.84 1.28
C HIS A 229 2.59 9.10 2.50
N THR A 230 2.86 10.19 3.21
CA THR A 230 2.25 10.49 4.52
C THR A 230 0.98 11.34 4.39
N GLY A 231 0.79 12.03 3.27
CA GLY A 231 -0.37 12.90 3.03
C GLY A 231 -0.46 14.13 3.93
N GLY A 232 0.58 14.46 4.70
CA GLY A 232 0.65 15.64 5.56
C GLY A 232 1.33 15.44 6.91
N PHE A 233 1.51 16.53 7.65
CA PHE A 233 2.18 16.59 8.96
C PHE A 233 1.80 15.48 9.96
N ALA A 234 0.51 15.23 10.19
CA ALA A 234 0.08 14.19 11.13
C ALA A 234 0.47 12.77 10.68
N GLY A 235 0.62 12.57 9.37
CA GLY A 235 1.19 11.36 8.80
C GLY A 235 2.70 11.25 9.08
N ASN A 236 3.45 12.34 8.91
CA ASN A 236 4.89 12.39 9.20
C ASN A 236 5.16 12.00 10.66
N GLU A 237 4.39 12.53 11.62
CA GLU A 237 4.54 12.18 13.04
C GLU A 237 4.30 10.68 13.29
N ALA A 238 3.27 10.10 12.67
CA ALA A 238 2.96 8.68 12.83
C ALA A 238 4.05 7.77 12.23
N LEU A 239 4.59 8.14 11.06
CA LEU A 239 5.68 7.40 10.41
C LEU A 239 6.98 7.52 11.21
N ALA A 240 7.32 8.72 11.68
CA ALA A 240 8.49 8.97 12.50
C ALA A 240 8.44 8.14 13.80
N GLU A 241 7.27 8.06 14.44
CA GLU A 241 7.08 7.22 15.62
C GLU A 241 7.23 5.72 15.30
N ALA A 242 6.66 5.24 14.20
CA ALA A 242 6.83 3.86 13.75
C ALA A 242 8.31 3.52 13.48
N GLN A 243 9.03 4.42 12.81
CA GLN A 243 10.47 4.27 12.56
C GLN A 243 11.26 4.26 13.87
N ARG A 244 10.95 5.18 14.80
CA ARG A 244 11.58 5.25 16.13
C ARG A 244 11.40 3.94 16.88
N ILE A 245 10.19 3.38 16.88
CA ILE A 245 9.89 2.08 17.52
C ILE A 245 10.75 0.97 16.90
N LEU A 246 10.78 0.89 15.57
CA LEU A 246 11.57 -0.12 14.88
C LEU A 246 13.06 -0.01 15.23
N ASP A 247 13.65 1.17 15.05
CA ASP A 247 15.10 1.35 15.11
C ASP A 247 15.65 1.39 16.54
N GLN A 248 14.89 1.94 17.49
CA GLN A 248 15.38 2.13 18.87
C GLN A 248 14.94 1.03 19.83
N PHE A 249 13.85 0.31 19.54
CA PHE A 249 13.30 -0.68 20.48
C PHE A 249 13.34 -2.10 19.95
N LEU A 250 13.08 -2.30 18.65
CA LEU A 250 12.96 -3.63 18.07
C LEU A 250 14.28 -4.15 17.48
N VAL A 251 15.05 -3.28 16.81
CA VAL A 251 16.30 -3.67 16.13
C VAL A 251 17.51 -2.84 16.55
N SER A 252 17.52 -2.37 17.80
CA SER A 252 18.52 -1.43 18.33
C SER A 252 19.96 -1.94 18.41
N ASN A 253 20.18 -3.23 18.19
CA ASN A 253 21.50 -3.85 18.18
C ASN A 253 21.73 -4.57 16.84
N ASP A 254 22.98 -4.62 16.38
CA ASP A 254 23.40 -5.32 15.14
C ASP A 254 23.30 -6.86 15.19
N LEU A 255 22.66 -7.40 16.23
CA LEU A 255 22.52 -8.83 16.47
C LEU A 255 21.32 -9.39 15.70
N GLU A 256 21.40 -10.69 15.40
CA GLU A 256 20.29 -11.46 14.88
C GLU A 256 19.08 -11.38 15.82
N VAL A 257 17.90 -11.04 15.28
CA VAL A 257 16.65 -10.96 16.05
C VAL A 257 15.65 -11.96 15.49
N ARG A 258 15.02 -12.74 16.38
CA ARG A 258 13.99 -13.69 15.99
C ARG A 258 12.69 -12.97 15.66
N VAL A 259 12.12 -13.23 14.48
CA VAL A 259 10.87 -12.59 14.05
C VAL A 259 9.69 -12.88 14.99
N PRO A 260 9.50 -14.10 15.51
CA PRO A 260 8.45 -14.34 16.52
C PRO A 260 8.60 -13.46 17.76
N HIS A 261 9.84 -13.19 18.20
CA HIS A 261 10.09 -12.30 19.33
C HIS A 261 9.72 -10.84 19.02
N LEU A 262 10.00 -10.37 17.80
CA LEU A 262 9.57 -9.03 17.36
C LEU A 262 8.05 -8.89 17.40
N ILE A 263 7.32 -9.90 16.93
CA ILE A 263 5.85 -9.90 16.95
C ILE A 263 5.34 -9.85 18.40
N GLU A 264 5.92 -10.63 19.31
CA GLU A 264 5.58 -10.59 20.74
C GLU A 264 5.86 -9.24 21.39
N GLU A 265 6.99 -8.60 21.07
CA GLU A 265 7.32 -7.27 21.59
C GLU A 265 6.34 -6.20 21.07
N ILE A 266 5.98 -6.24 19.78
CA ILE A 266 4.95 -5.34 19.22
C ILE A 266 3.59 -5.57 19.89
N TYR A 267 3.22 -6.83 20.15
CA TYR A 267 1.98 -7.16 20.85
C TYR A 267 1.95 -6.57 22.27
N ARG A 268 3.07 -6.61 23.00
CA ARG A 268 3.21 -6.00 24.34
C ARG A 268 3.11 -4.47 24.36
N MET A 269 3.18 -3.81 23.20
CA MET A 269 2.96 -2.37 23.10
C MET A 269 1.48 -1.99 23.14
N GLU A 270 0.55 -2.97 23.12
CA GLU A 270 -0.89 -2.77 23.31
C GLU A 270 -1.50 -1.71 22.37
N PHE A 271 -1.08 -1.71 21.10
CA PHE A 271 -1.71 -0.87 20.08
C PHE A 271 -3.22 -1.12 20.03
N GLN A 272 -3.97 -0.03 19.88
CA GLN A 272 -5.43 -0.08 19.71
C GLN A 272 -5.78 0.18 18.25
N TRP A 273 -6.80 -0.52 17.76
CA TRP A 273 -7.48 -0.21 16.52
C TRP A 273 -7.90 1.27 16.50
N GLY A 274 -7.76 1.89 15.33
CA GLY A 274 -8.20 3.25 15.09
C GLY A 274 -9.71 3.31 14.84
N VAL A 275 -10.14 4.41 14.23
CA VAL A 275 -11.54 4.63 13.86
C VAL A 275 -11.61 4.69 12.34
N SER A 276 -12.52 3.91 11.75
CA SER A 276 -12.84 4.03 10.33
C SER A 276 -13.30 5.44 10.01
N ASP A 277 -12.77 6.04 8.94
CA ASP A 277 -13.18 7.37 8.48
C ASP A 277 -14.51 7.35 7.70
N GLY A 278 -15.12 6.17 7.51
CA GLY A 278 -16.41 6.00 6.86
C GLY A 278 -16.43 6.48 5.41
N ASN A 279 -15.27 6.48 4.75
CA ASN A 279 -15.16 6.83 3.33
C ASN A 279 -16.14 6.06 2.47
#